data_AF-A0A535WXL3-F1
#
_entry.id   AF-A0A535WXL3-F1
#
_cell.length_a   1.000
_cell.length_b   1.000
_cell.length_c   1.000
_cell.angle_alpha   90.00
_cell.angle_beta   90.00
_cell.angle_gamma   90.00
#
_symmetry.space_group_name_H-M   'P 1'
#
loop_
_entity.id
_entity.type
_entity.pdbx_description
1 polymer ?
#
loop_
_entity_poly.entity_id
_entity_poly.type
_entity_poly.pdbx_seq_one_letter_code
_entity_poly.pdbx_strand_id
1 'polypeptide(L)'
;AKQTRGGYALYTPDQDQSSSERLTLVGALRRAIADDELTLFYQPKVDCRTGAVAGVEALVRWRHPQQGLIPPDRFIPLAEQTGLIRPLTRWVLNAAVSQARAWHDEGLLLSVAVNLS
;
A
#
# COMPACT_ATOMS: atom_id res chain seq x y z
N ALA A 1 -21.07 18.68 -30.22
CA ALA A 1 -21.79 17.97 -31.32
C ALA A 1 -20.90 16.85 -31.87
N LYS A 2 -21.47 15.82 -32.51
CA LYS A 2 -20.78 14.60 -33.00
C LYS A 2 -20.21 14.73 -34.42
N GLN A 3 -19.06 14.11 -34.68
CA GLN A 3 -18.63 13.37 -35.90
C GLN A 3 -17.19 12.85 -35.64
N THR A 4 -16.77 11.58 -35.60
CA THR A 4 -17.37 10.23 -35.81
C THR A 4 -17.12 9.54 -37.16
N ARG A 5 -15.97 8.83 -37.28
CA ARG A 5 -15.69 7.64 -38.14
C ARG A 5 -14.33 7.05 -37.72
N GLY A 6 -14.13 5.75 -37.50
CA GLY A 6 -15.07 4.64 -37.37
C GLY A 6 -14.33 3.41 -36.83
N GLY A 7 -14.96 2.67 -35.92
CA GLY A 7 -14.35 1.57 -35.18
C GLY A 7 -15.22 1.27 -33.96
N TYR A 8 -15.85 0.11 -33.96
CA TYR A 8 -16.72 -0.33 -32.87
C TYR A 8 -15.88 -0.51 -31.60
N ALA A 9 -16.28 0.13 -30.50
CA ALA A 9 -15.85 -0.33 -29.19
C ALA A 9 -16.69 -1.57 -28.88
N LEU A 10 -16.04 -2.73 -28.72
CA LEU A 10 -16.71 -3.91 -28.20
C LEU A 10 -17.13 -3.62 -26.76
N TYR A 11 -18.42 -3.37 -26.53
CA TYR A 11 -18.97 -3.30 -25.18
C TYR A 11 -18.74 -4.65 -24.51
N THR A 12 -17.72 -4.69 -23.66
CA THR A 12 -17.29 -5.90 -22.96
C THR A 12 -17.63 -5.67 -21.49
N PRO A 13 -18.63 -6.37 -20.92
CA PRO A 13 -19.07 -6.14 -19.53
C PRO A 13 -17.92 -6.21 -18.51
N ASP A 14 -16.93 -7.04 -18.80
CA ASP A 14 -15.67 -7.20 -18.06
C ASP A 14 -14.87 -5.89 -17.90
N GLN A 15 -14.88 -5.01 -18.91
CA GLN A 15 -14.15 -3.73 -18.88
C GLN A 15 -14.85 -2.66 -18.02
N ASP A 16 -16.19 -2.61 -18.05
CA ASP A 16 -16.97 -1.72 -17.18
C ASP A 16 -16.92 -2.20 -15.71
N GLN A 17 -17.01 -3.52 -15.50
CA GLN A 17 -16.96 -4.10 -14.16
C GLN A 17 -15.58 -3.89 -13.51
N SER A 18 -14.49 -4.16 -14.24
CA SER A 18 -13.12 -3.85 -13.81
C SER A 18 -12.93 -2.36 -13.49
N SER A 19 -13.51 -1.45 -14.30
CA SER A 19 -13.42 -0.01 -14.06
C SER A 19 -14.16 0.44 -12.81
N SER A 20 -15.35 -0.10 -12.55
CA SER A 20 -16.17 0.20 -11.36
C SER A 20 -15.54 -0.32 -10.07
N GLU A 21 -15.04 -1.56 -10.07
CA GLU A 21 -14.32 -2.15 -8.95
C GLU A 21 -13.04 -1.36 -8.63
N ARG A 22 -12.31 -0.94 -9.66
CA ARG A 22 -11.10 -0.11 -9.53
C ARG A 22 -11.39 1.24 -8.91
N LEU A 23 -12.44 1.93 -9.36
CA LEU A 23 -12.84 3.23 -8.80
C LEU A 23 -13.29 3.09 -7.34
N THR A 24 -14.03 2.02 -7.02
CA THR A 24 -14.43 1.67 -5.66
C THR A 24 -13.21 1.44 -4.76
N LEU A 25 -12.20 0.72 -5.25
CA LEU A 25 -10.98 0.42 -4.49
C LEU A 25 -10.11 1.68 -4.27
N VAL A 26 -10.09 2.63 -5.21
CA VAL A 26 -9.45 3.95 -5.02
C VAL A 26 -10.16 4.76 -3.93
N GLY A 27 -11.50 4.80 -3.95
CA GLY A 27 -12.29 5.46 -2.91
C GLY A 27 -12.09 4.83 -1.53
N ALA A 28 -12.00 3.50 -1.47
CA ALA A 28 -11.69 2.77 -0.25
C ALA A 28 -10.25 3.04 0.22
N LEU A 29 -9.24 3.06 -0.65
CA LEU A 29 -7.84 3.32 -0.28
C LEU A 29 -7.67 4.72 0.32
N ARG A 30 -8.39 5.72 -0.21
CA ARG A 30 -8.39 7.07 0.35
C ARG A 30 -8.91 7.12 1.79
N ARG A 31 -9.92 6.30 2.13
CA ARG A 31 -10.42 6.13 3.51
C ARG A 31 -9.43 5.34 4.36
N ALA A 32 -8.87 4.25 3.84
CA ALA A 32 -7.89 3.41 4.53
C ALA A 32 -6.66 4.19 5.05
N ILE A 33 -6.22 5.22 4.32
CA ILE A 33 -5.12 6.12 4.71
C ILE A 33 -5.50 7.05 5.88
N ALA A 34 -6.80 7.31 6.09
CA ALA A 34 -7.33 8.17 7.15
C ALA A 34 -7.88 7.39 8.36
N ASP A 35 -8.42 6.19 8.13
CA ASP A 35 -9.27 5.44 9.08
C ASP A 35 -8.57 4.19 9.67
N ASP A 36 -7.23 4.21 9.77
CA ASP A 36 -6.37 3.14 10.36
C ASP A 36 -6.54 1.70 9.82
N GLU A 37 -7.08 1.54 8.60
CA GLU A 37 -7.17 0.23 7.92
C GLU A 37 -5.80 -0.27 7.41
N LEU A 38 -4.80 0.60 7.35
CA LEU A 38 -3.44 0.24 6.94
C LEU A 38 -2.60 -0.29 8.11
N THR A 39 -1.59 -1.11 7.81
CA THR A 39 -0.66 -1.66 8.79
C THR A 39 0.70 -1.95 8.18
N LEU A 40 1.73 -2.02 9.01
CA LEU A 40 3.07 -2.42 8.61
C LEU A 40 3.36 -3.82 9.14
N PHE A 41 3.70 -4.73 8.23
CA PHE A 41 4.34 -6.00 8.57
C PHE A 41 5.85 -5.81 8.48
N TYR A 42 6.62 -6.57 9.27
CA TYR A 42 8.06 -6.39 9.36
C TYR A 42 8.80 -7.66 8.98
N GLN A 43 9.63 -7.59 7.93
CA GLN A 43 10.46 -8.71 7.49
C GLN A 43 11.88 -8.56 8.06
N PRO A 44 12.38 -9.49 8.90
CA PRO A 44 13.74 -9.42 9.44
C PRO A 44 14.83 -9.47 8.36
N LYS A 45 15.84 -8.62 8.51
CA LYS A 45 17.09 -8.65 7.76
C LYS A 45 18.16 -9.25 8.68
N VAL A 46 18.65 -10.43 8.31
CA VAL A 46 19.58 -11.21 9.13
C VAL A 46 21.00 -11.09 8.57
N ASP A 47 21.97 -10.81 9.43
CA ASP A 47 23.38 -10.86 9.06
C ASP A 47 23.80 -12.33 8.84
N CYS A 48 24.20 -12.66 7.61
CA CYS A 48 24.47 -14.04 7.21
C CYS A 48 25.70 -14.69 7.88
N ARG A 49 26.54 -13.92 8.58
CA ARG A 49 27.74 -14.43 9.27
C ARG A 49 27.48 -14.76 10.73
N THR A 50 26.62 -13.99 11.37
CA THR A 50 26.35 -14.04 12.81
C THR A 50 24.97 -14.62 13.16
N GLY A 51 24.05 -14.63 12.19
CA GLY A 51 22.65 -15.01 12.43
C GLY A 51 21.83 -13.96 13.20
N ALA A 52 22.42 -12.81 13.52
CA ALA A 52 21.74 -11.73 14.24
C ALA A 52 20.80 -10.94 13.32
N VAL A 53 19.67 -10.46 13.86
CA VAL A 53 18.78 -9.53 13.16
C VAL A 53 19.44 -8.14 13.16
N ALA A 54 19.84 -7.67 11.98
CA ALA A 54 20.47 -6.35 11.78
C ALA A 54 19.43 -5.22 11.59
N GLY A 55 18.19 -5.57 11.26
CA GLY A 55 17.09 -4.63 11.04
C GLY A 55 15.85 -5.33 10.48
N VAL A 56 14.88 -4.53 10.03
CA VAL A 56 13.65 -5.01 9.41
C VAL A 56 13.28 -4.18 8.18
N GLU A 57 12.50 -4.77 7.28
CA GLU A 57 11.78 -4.04 6.23
C GLU A 57 10.32 -3.84 6.60
N ALA A 58 9.85 -2.59 6.58
CA ALA A 58 8.46 -2.23 6.73
C ALA A 58 7.70 -2.44 5.43
N LEU A 59 6.77 -3.39 5.43
CA LEU A 59 5.97 -3.80 4.30
C LEU A 59 4.51 -3.46 4.56
N VAL A 60 3.99 -2.45 3.85
CA VAL A 60 2.60 -2.01 4.01
C VAL A 60 1.60 -3.11 3.61
N ARG A 61 0.53 -3.23 4.38
CA ARG A 61 -0.62 -4.10 4.15
C ARG A 61 -1.89 -3.33 4.42
N TRP A 62 -2.96 -3.66 3.73
CA TRP A 62 -4.27 -3.06 3.93
C TRP A 62 -5.25 -4.10 4.46
N ARG A 63 -5.77 -3.89 5.67
CA ARG A 63 -6.83 -4.70 6.29
C ARG A 63 -8.20 -4.14 5.89
N HIS A 64 -8.59 -4.38 4.65
CA HIS A 64 -9.87 -3.90 4.12
C HIS A 64 -11.04 -4.60 4.82
N PRO A 65 -12.03 -3.89 5.38
CA PRO A 65 -13.04 -4.49 6.27
C PRO A 65 -13.87 -5.62 5.63
N GLN A 66 -14.17 -5.55 4.32
CA GLN A 66 -14.90 -6.60 3.59
C GLN A 66 -14.03 -7.57 2.76
N GLN A 67 -12.79 -7.19 2.37
CA GLN A 67 -11.93 -8.02 1.50
C GLN A 67 -10.78 -8.71 2.26
N GLY A 68 -10.60 -8.41 3.55
CA GLY A 68 -9.49 -8.91 4.34
C GLY A 68 -8.16 -8.23 3.96
N LEU A 69 -7.08 -9.01 3.99
CA LEU A 69 -5.72 -8.49 3.76
C LEU A 69 -5.44 -8.31 2.26
N ILE A 70 -5.48 -7.07 1.78
CA ILE A 70 -5.11 -6.73 0.40
C ILE A 70 -3.58 -6.53 0.32
N PRO A 71 -2.88 -7.21 -0.61
CA PRO A 71 -1.44 -7.05 -0.79
C PRO A 71 -1.08 -5.76 -1.55
N PRO A 72 0.13 -5.20 -1.36
CA PRO A 72 0.57 -3.95 -1.97
C PRO A 72 0.39 -3.92 -3.49
N ASP A 73 0.71 -5.01 -4.18
CA ASP A 73 0.63 -5.12 -5.65
C ASP A 73 -0.76 -4.78 -6.23
N ARG A 74 -1.84 -4.93 -5.44
CA ARG A 74 -3.20 -4.54 -5.86
C ARG A 74 -3.53 -3.06 -5.66
N PHE A 75 -2.84 -2.34 -4.75
CA PHE A 75 -3.19 -0.96 -4.39
C PHE A 75 -2.10 0.09 -4.60
N ILE A 76 -0.81 -0.28 -4.62
CA ILE A 76 0.29 0.65 -4.95
C ILE A 76 0.12 1.24 -6.37
N PRO A 77 -0.14 0.45 -7.43
CA PRO A 77 -0.36 1.01 -8.77
C PRO A 77 -1.59 1.92 -8.86
N LEU A 78 -2.57 1.74 -7.98
CA LEU A 78 -3.74 2.62 -7.86
C LEU A 78 -3.34 3.92 -7.16
N ALA A 79 -2.53 3.85 -6.11
CA ALA A 79 -2.03 5.00 -5.37
C ALA A 79 -1.20 5.93 -6.27
N GLU A 80 -0.31 5.35 -7.08
CA GLU A 80 0.51 6.07 -8.06
C GLU A 80 -0.35 6.81 -9.09
N GLN A 81 -1.25 6.09 -9.77
CA GLN A 81 -2.08 6.64 -10.84
C GLN A 81 -3.12 7.66 -10.37
N THR A 82 -3.45 7.70 -9.08
CA THR A 82 -4.44 8.62 -8.50
C THR A 82 -3.81 9.70 -7.62
N GLY A 83 -2.48 9.74 -7.50
CA GLY A 83 -1.77 10.66 -6.63
C GLY A 83 -1.87 10.36 -5.12
N LEU A 84 -2.62 9.32 -4.72
CA LEU A 84 -2.69 8.84 -3.34
C LEU A 84 -1.37 8.23 -2.83
N ILE A 85 -0.37 8.01 -3.70
CA ILE A 85 0.96 7.55 -3.30
C ILE A 85 1.61 8.50 -2.29
N ARG A 86 1.48 9.83 -2.46
CA ARG A 86 2.06 10.82 -1.53
C ARG A 86 1.50 10.72 -0.10
N PRO A 87 0.16 10.74 0.14
CA PRO A 87 -0.38 10.55 1.47
C PRO A 87 -0.15 9.13 2.01
N LEU A 88 -0.13 8.09 1.15
CA LEU A 88 0.24 6.74 1.56
C LEU A 88 1.68 6.66 2.06
N THR A 89 2.65 7.20 1.33
CA THR A 89 4.06 7.30 1.76
C THR A 89 4.19 8.05 3.08
N ARG A 90 3.43 9.15 3.26
CA ARG A 90 3.42 9.89 4.54
C ARG A 90 2.92 9.01 5.69
N TRP A 91 1.83 8.27 5.48
CA TRP A 91 1.29 7.34 6.47
C TRP A 91 2.30 6.25 6.82
N VAL A 92 2.93 5.61 5.81
CA VAL A 92 3.94 4.55 5.99
C VAL A 92 5.15 5.05 6.77
N LEU A 93 5.67 6.23 6.43
CA LEU A 93 6.82 6.83 7.14
C LEU A 93 6.49 7.15 8.59
N ASN A 94 5.31 7.74 8.85
CA ASN A 94 4.87 8.04 10.22
C ASN A 94 4.74 6.76 11.06
N ALA A 95 4.09 5.72 10.52
CA ALA A 95 3.94 4.44 11.21
C ALA A 95 5.29 3.73 11.47
N ALA A 96 6.20 3.74 10.49
CA ALA A 96 7.51 3.12 10.60
C ALA A 96 8.41 3.82 11.65
N VAL A 97 8.40 5.16 11.69
CA VAL A 97 9.15 5.95 12.68
C VAL A 97 8.58 5.74 14.08
N SER A 98 7.26 5.74 14.24
CA SER A 98 6.61 5.47 15.53
C SER A 98 6.95 4.06 16.05
N GLN A 99 6.92 3.03 15.19
CA GLN A 99 7.31 1.68 15.59
C GLN A 99 8.81 1.58 15.95
N ALA A 100 9.69 2.22 15.16
CA ALA A 100 11.11 2.27 15.45
C ALA A 100 11.39 2.92 16.81
N ARG A 101 10.61 3.96 17.18
CA ARG A 101 10.71 4.56 18.52
C ARG A 101 10.22 3.61 19.62
N ALA A 102 9.07 2.97 19.44
CA ALA A 102 8.55 2.02 20.42
C ALA A 102 9.54 0.88 20.71
N TRP A 103 10.15 0.30 19.67
CA TRP A 103 11.21 -0.70 19.84
C TRP A 103 12.45 -0.15 20.53
N HIS A 104 12.88 1.07 20.20
CA HIS A 104 13.99 1.73 20.90
C HIS A 104 13.71 1.90 22.40
N ASP A 105 12.47 2.27 22.77
CA ASP A 105 12.02 2.37 24.18
C ASP A 105 11.97 1.00 24.89
N GLU A 106 11.74 -0.09 24.15
CA GLU A 106 11.84 -1.48 24.62
C GLU A 106 13.29 -2.04 24.61
N GLY A 107 14.28 -1.23 24.20
CA GLY A 107 15.70 -1.64 24.11
C GLY A 107 16.06 -2.39 22.81
N LEU A 108 15.13 -2.54 21.88
CA LEU A 108 15.33 -3.16 20.57
C LEU A 108 15.84 -2.12 19.55
N LEU A 109 17.17 -2.01 19.44
CA LEU A 109 17.86 -1.09 18.51
C LEU A 109 17.83 -1.59 17.06
N LEU A 110 16.65 -1.69 16.46
CA LEU A 110 16.45 -2.17 15.09
C LEU A 110 16.39 -1.02 14.07
N SER A 111 17.15 -1.14 12.98
CA SER A 111 16.97 -0.28 11.80
C SER A 111 15.72 -0.67 11.02
N VAL A 112 14.92 0.30 10.57
CA VAL A 112 13.70 0.07 9.79
C VAL A 112 13.87 0.63 8.38
N ALA A 113 13.88 -0.26 7.39
CA ALA A 113 13.87 0.10 5.98
C ALA A 113 12.43 0.31 5.49
N VAL A 114 12.21 1.32 4.64
CA VAL A 114 10.90 1.64 4.05
C VAL A 114 11.06 1.71 2.53
N ASN A 115 10.19 1.03 1.79
CA ASN A 115 10.12 1.14 0.34
C ASN A 115 9.36 2.41 -0.08
N LEU A 116 9.88 3.11 -1.09
CA LEU A 116 9.31 4.31 -1.68
C LEU A 116 9.09 4.07 -3.18
N SER A 117 8.00 4.63 -3.71
CA SER A 117 7.58 4.54 -5.12
C SER A 117 7.11 5.91 -5.60
#